data_AF-A0A843LQK6-F1
#
_entry.id   AF-A0A843LQK6-F1
#
_cell.length_a   1.000
_cell.length_b   1.000
_cell.length_c   1.000
_cell.angle_alpha   90.00
_cell.angle_beta   90.00
_cell.angle_gamma   90.00
#
_symmetry.space_group_name_H-M   'P 1'
#
loop_
_entity.id
_entity.type
_entity.pdbx_description
1 polymer ?
#
loop_
_entity_poly.entity_id
_entity_poly.type
_entity_poly.pdbx_seq_one_letter_code
_entity_poly.pdbx_strand_id
1 'polypeptide(L)' 'MKTIGILTGGGDCPGLNAVIRAVVKTAHLYDYTVIG' A
#
# COMPACT_ATOMS: atom_id res chain seq x y z
N MET A 1 -4.85 -13.60 10.12
CA MET A 1 -4.68 -12.64 9.01
C MET A 1 -4.72 -11.23 9.59
N LYS A 2 -3.70 -10.40 9.36
CA LYS A 2 -3.70 -8.99 9.79
C LYS A 2 -4.14 -8.10 8.62
N THR A 3 -4.81 -7.00 8.92
CA THR A 3 -5.29 -6.04 7.91
C THR A 3 -4.66 -4.68 8.16
N ILE A 4 -4.18 -4.04 7.10
CA ILE A 4 -3.60 -2.69 7.13
C ILE A 4 -4.30 -1.79 6.10
N GLY A 5 -4.43 -0.50 6.42
CA GLY A 5 -4.94 0.52 5.52
C GLY A 5 -3.82 1.39 4.95
N ILE A 6 -3.95 1.81 3.70
CA ILE A 6 -3.05 2.80 3.07
C ILE A 6 -3.88 3.95 2.49
N LEU A 7 -3.57 5.18 2.91
CA LEU A 7 -4.17 6.41 2.39
C LEU A 7 -3.05 7.34 1.92
N THR A 8 -3.28 8.02 0.80
CA THR A 8 -2.40 9.10 0.33
C THR A 8 -3.10 10.44 0.57
N GLY A 9 -2.43 11.36 1.27
CA GLY A 9 -2.90 12.73 1.47
C GLY A 9 -2.12 13.73 0.60
N GLY A 10 -2.78 14.81 0.18
CA GLY A 10 -2.19 15.84 -0.68
C GLY A 10 -2.38 15.57 -2.18
N GLY A 11 -1.56 16.20 -3.02
CA GLY A 11 -1.58 16.00 -4.47
C GLY A 11 -0.80 14.76 -4.91
N ASP A 12 -1.14 14.24 -6.09
CA ASP A 12 -0.39 13.13 -6.71
C ASP A 12 1.03 13.57 -7.09
N CYS A 13 1.96 12.63 -7.03
CA CYS A 13 3.34 12.84 -7.43
C CYS A 13 3.91 11.62 -8.18
N PRO A 14 4.85 11.84 -9.13
CA PRO A 14 5.56 10.74 -9.77
C PRO A 14 6.21 9.83 -8.72
N GLY A 15 5.83 8.55 -8.72
CA GLY A 15 6.33 7.54 -7.79
C GLY A 15 5.34 7.10 -6.71
N LEU A 16 4.22 7.81 -6.52
CA LEU A 16 3.21 7.44 -5.53
C LEU A 16 2.63 6.04 -5.78
N ASN A 17 2.33 5.72 -7.04
CA ASN A 17 1.90 4.39 -7.45
C ASN A 17 2.95 3.31 -7.19
N ALA A 18 4.24 3.64 -7.30
CA ALA A 18 5.32 2.70 -7.01
C ALA A 18 5.39 2.38 -5.51
N VAL A 19 5.18 3.39 -4.65
CA VAL A 19 5.09 3.22 -3.19
C VAL A 19 3.90 2.35 -2.82
N ILE A 20 2.71 2.65 -3.33
CA ILE A 20 1.49 1.84 -3.08
C ILE A 20 1.75 0.39 -3.48
N ARG A 21 2.33 0.16 -4.66
CA ARG A 21 2.68 -1.19 -5.13
C ARG A 21 3.69 -1.89 -4.23
N ALA A 22 4.71 -1.18 -3.74
CA ALA A 22 5.70 -1.75 -2.82
C ALA A 22 5.05 -2.19 -1.50
N VAL A 23 4.15 -1.39 -0.95
CA VAL A 23 3.38 -1.73 0.26
C VAL A 23 2.51 -2.97 0.02
N VAL A 24 1.71 -2.99 -1.04
CA VAL A 24 0.82 -4.12 -1.36
C VAL A 24 1.60 -5.42 -1.57
N LYS A 25 2.71 -5.37 -2.33
CA LYS A 25 3.55 -6.56 -2.56
C LYS A 25 4.18 -7.08 -1.27
N THR A 26 4.68 -6.18 -0.44
CA THR A 26 5.28 -6.57 0.84
C THR A 26 4.22 -7.18 1.76
N ALA A 27 3.05 -6.57 1.87
CA ALA A 27 1.93 -7.10 2.67
C ALA A 27 1.50 -8.50 2.21
N HIS A 28 1.46 -8.74 0.90
CA HIS A 28 1.13 -10.07 0.36
C HIS A 28 2.16 -11.15 0.78
N LEU A 29 3.46 -10.82 0.82
CA LEU A 29 4.50 -11.76 1.28
C LEU A 29 4.36 -12.14 2.76
N TYR A 30 3.67 -11.32 3.55
CA TYR A 30 3.39 -11.56 4.97
C TYR A 30 1.97 -12.09 5.23
N ASP A 31 1.21 -12.43 4.19
CA ASP A 31 -0.21 -12.83 4.29
C ASP A 31 -1.11 -11.77 4.95
N TYR A 32 -0.84 -10.49 4.68
CA TYR A 32 -1.65 -9.37 5.18
C TYR A 32 -2.64 -8.89 4.11
N THR A 33 -3.84 -8.51 4.55
CA THR A 33 -4.82 -7.83 3.70
C THR A 33 -4.53 -6.33 3.68
N VAL A 34 -4.61 -5.72 2.50
CA VAL A 34 -4.49 -4.25 2.34
C VAL A 34 -5.83 -3.68 1.92
N ILE A 35 -6.26 -2.62 2.59
CA ILE A 35 -7.39 -1.77 2.20
C ILE A 35 -6.87 -0.39 1.81
N GLY A 36 -7.45 0.22 0.77
CA GLY A 36 -7.15 1.58 0.31
C GLY A 36 -8.25 2.54 0.71
#